data_AF-A0A948CP13-F1
#
_entry.id   AF-A0A948CP13-F1
#
_cell.length_a   1.000
_cell.length_b   1.000
_cell.length_c   1.000
_cell.angle_alpha   90.00
_cell.angle_beta   90.00
_cell.angle_gamma   90.00
#
_symmetry.space_group_name_H-M   'P 1'
#
loop_
_entity.id
_entity.type
_entity.pdbx_description
1 polymer ?
#
loop_
_entity_poly.entity_id
_entity_poly.type
_entity_poly.pdbx_seq_one_letter_code
_entity_poly.pdbx_strand_id
1 'polypeptide(L)'
;MPVNQPNVSQLCEALQEFLGREVTPAVADDGLKYKLKIAMNVLGIIARESELGEGFRRLERSALSEYLGDDAESAAPESADLESADVNKRLLDHIRSGDIALREDDLLAILERITVAKMAIDNPRYASYLKHVDD
;
A
#
# COMPACT_ATOMS: atom_id res chain seq x y z
N MET A 1 31.08 -12.59 10.07
CA MET A 1 30.84 -11.13 9.95
C MET A 1 29.38 -10.94 9.62
N PRO A 2 28.63 -10.05 10.29
CA PRO A 2 27.30 -9.72 9.82
C PRO A 2 27.44 -9.09 8.44
N VAL A 3 26.68 -9.57 7.47
CA VAL A 3 26.64 -8.97 6.15
C VAL A 3 25.78 -7.72 6.28
N ASN A 4 26.40 -6.54 6.40
CA ASN A 4 25.70 -5.26 6.26
C ASN A 4 25.31 -5.09 4.78
N GLN A 5 24.29 -5.83 4.35
CA GLN A 5 23.70 -5.66 3.02
C GLN A 5 22.66 -4.55 3.09
N PRO A 6 22.65 -3.62 2.12
CA PRO A 6 21.63 -2.60 2.04
C PRO A 6 20.25 -3.24 1.88
N ASN A 7 19.26 -2.69 2.56
CA ASN A 7 17.87 -3.13 2.43
C ASN A 7 17.24 -2.59 1.13
N VAL A 8 16.02 -3.02 0.81
CA VAL A 8 15.34 -2.65 -0.45
C VAL A 8 15.12 -1.15 -0.56
N SER A 9 14.74 -0.46 0.53
CA SER A 9 14.53 1.00 0.49
C SER A 9 15.84 1.74 0.21
N GLN A 10 16.93 1.38 0.87
CA GLN A 10 18.26 1.93 0.63
C GLN A 10 18.74 1.73 -0.81
N LEU A 11 18.47 0.56 -1.40
CA LEU A 11 18.80 0.29 -2.81
C LEU A 11 17.97 1.15 -3.76
N CYS A 12 16.67 1.30 -3.49
CA CYS A 12 15.78 2.15 -4.28
C CYS A 12 16.19 3.63 -4.21
N GLU A 13 16.54 4.12 -3.01
CA GLU A 13 17.02 5.48 -2.79
C GLU A 13 18.32 5.77 -3.55
N ALA A 14 19.30 4.86 -3.46
CA ALA A 14 20.56 4.99 -4.19
C ALA A 14 20.33 5.04 -5.71
N LEU A 15 19.39 4.23 -6.22
CA LEU A 15 19.04 4.24 -7.64
C LEU A 15 18.31 5.53 -8.03
N GLN A 16 17.37 6.02 -7.22
CA GLN A 16 16.70 7.30 -7.46
C GLN A 16 17.71 8.46 -7.49
N GLU A 17 18.69 8.46 -6.58
CA GLU A 17 19.75 9.46 -6.56
C GLU A 17 20.58 9.43 -7.85
N PHE A 18 21.06 8.25 -8.26
CA PHE A 18 21.81 8.08 -9.50
C PHE A 18 21.00 8.52 -10.72
N LEU A 19 19.76 8.04 -10.86
CA LEU A 19 18.88 8.38 -11.98
C LEU A 19 18.56 9.88 -12.02
N GLY A 20 18.36 10.51 -10.86
CA GLY A 20 18.06 11.93 -10.75
C GLY A 20 19.26 12.83 -11.03
N ARG A 21 20.43 12.49 -10.48
CA ARG A 21 21.63 13.35 -10.53
C ARG A 21 22.45 13.15 -11.80
N GLU A 22 22.56 11.92 -12.29
CA GLU A 22 23.46 11.60 -13.41
C GLU A 22 22.70 11.34 -14.70
N VAL A 23 21.63 10.55 -14.66
CA VAL A 23 20.93 10.13 -15.88
C VAL A 23 19.98 11.20 -16.40
N THR A 24 19.16 11.80 -15.53
CA THR A 24 18.15 12.79 -15.94
C THR A 24 18.73 13.98 -16.71
N PRO A 25 19.85 14.61 -16.28
CA PRO A 25 20.46 15.72 -17.01
C PRO A 25 21.08 15.33 -18.36
N ALA A 26 21.49 14.06 -18.51
CA ALA A 26 22.11 13.54 -19.73
C ALA A 26 21.10 13.17 -20.83
N VAL A 27 19.81 13.05 -20.48
CA VAL A 27 18.74 12.72 -21.43
C VAL A 27 18.24 14.00 -22.10
N ALA A 28 18.35 14.09 -23.43
CA ALA A 28 17.83 15.24 -24.18
C ALA A 28 16.31 15.14 -24.47
N ASP A 29 15.82 13.93 -24.78
CA ASP A 29 14.43 13.67 -25.16
C ASP A 29 13.45 13.86 -24.00
N ASP A 30 12.46 14.73 -24.19
CA ASP A 30 11.51 15.07 -23.13
C ASP A 30 10.55 13.90 -22.80
N GLY A 31 10.23 13.06 -23.78
CA GLY A 31 9.43 11.84 -23.56
C GLY A 31 10.15 10.86 -22.65
N LEU A 32 11.46 10.69 -22.84
CA LEU A 32 12.30 9.85 -22.01
C LEU A 32 12.53 10.45 -20.62
N LYS A 33 12.70 11.77 -20.49
CA LYS A 33 12.72 12.45 -19.17
C LYS A 33 11.43 12.20 -18.39
N TYR A 34 10.28 12.24 -19.05
CA TYR A 34 9.00 11.96 -18.41
C TYR A 34 8.92 10.50 -17.91
N LYS A 35 9.30 9.53 -18.75
CA LYS A 35 9.38 8.11 -18.35
C LYS A 35 10.35 7.89 -17.19
N LEU A 36 11.46 8.61 -17.14
CA LEU A 36 12.43 8.54 -16.06
C LEU A 36 11.86 9.05 -14.72
N LYS A 37 11.05 10.12 -14.75
CA LYS A 37 10.29 10.57 -13.58
C LYS A 37 9.31 9.52 -13.09
N ILE A 38 8.60 8.84 -14.00
CA ILE A 38 7.72 7.72 -13.63
C ILE A 38 8.52 6.61 -12.97
N ALA A 39 9.64 6.19 -13.55
CA ALA A 39 10.49 5.14 -12.99
C ALA A 39 10.98 5.49 -11.57
N MET A 40 11.44 6.73 -11.36
CA MET A 40 11.84 7.20 -10.02
C MET A 40 10.66 7.23 -9.05
N ASN A 41 9.45 7.60 -9.48
CA ASN A 41 8.26 7.54 -8.62
C ASN A 41 7.95 6.09 -8.20
N VAL A 42 8.02 5.13 -9.15
CA VAL A 42 7.81 3.71 -8.88
C VAL A 42 8.84 3.17 -7.89
N LEU A 43 10.12 3.54 -8.02
CA LEU A 43 11.15 3.19 -7.03
C LEU A 43 10.80 3.71 -5.63
N GLY A 44 10.27 4.93 -5.54
CA GLY A 44 9.81 5.48 -4.27
C GLY A 44 8.63 4.69 -3.67
N ILE A 45 7.71 4.20 -4.50
CA ILE A 45 6.61 3.33 -4.06
C ILE A 45 7.16 2.02 -3.51
N ILE A 46 8.07 1.36 -4.26
CA ILE A 46 8.70 0.09 -3.84
C ILE A 46 9.44 0.26 -2.51
N ALA A 47 10.18 1.36 -2.33
CA ALA A 47 10.87 1.66 -1.07
C ALA A 47 9.89 1.72 0.11
N ARG A 48 8.80 2.47 -0.03
CA ARG A 48 7.78 2.60 1.02
C ARG A 48 6.99 1.31 1.25
N GLU A 49 6.69 0.56 0.20
CA GLU A 49 6.03 -0.74 0.31
C GLU A 49 6.89 -1.75 1.06
N SER A 50 8.21 -1.74 0.85
CA SER A 50 9.14 -2.58 1.60
C SER A 50 9.16 -2.26 3.10
N GLU A 51 8.88 -1.01 3.50
CA GLU A 51 8.92 -0.57 4.90
C GLU A 51 7.56 -0.68 5.59
N LEU A 52 6.48 -0.31 4.89
CA LEU A 52 5.15 -0.14 5.45
C LEU A 52 4.18 -1.25 5.03
N GLY A 53 4.48 -2.00 3.97
CA GLY A 53 3.53 -2.91 3.32
C GLY A 53 3.04 -4.03 4.23
N GLU A 54 3.91 -4.59 5.07
CA GLU A 54 3.49 -5.64 6.02
C GLU A 54 2.55 -5.09 7.11
N GLY A 55 2.84 -3.90 7.62
CA GLY A 55 1.97 -3.20 8.57
C GLY A 55 0.61 -2.86 7.95
N PHE A 56 0.61 -2.36 6.71
CA PHE A 56 -0.59 -2.09 5.95
C PHE A 56 -1.46 -3.35 5.76
N ARG A 57 -0.87 -4.46 5.31
CA ARG A 57 -1.60 -5.73 5.12
C ARG A 57 -2.23 -6.25 6.41
N ARG A 58 -1.53 -6.13 7.55
CA ARG A 58 -2.09 -6.50 8.87
C ARG A 58 -3.26 -5.60 9.27
N LEU A 59 -3.13 -4.28 9.06
CA LEU A 59 -4.18 -3.32 9.35
C LEU A 59 -5.44 -3.58 8.52
N GLU A 60 -5.28 -3.74 7.20
CA GLU A 60 -6.39 -4.01 6.27
C GLU A 60 -7.11 -5.29 6.67
N ARG A 61 -6.36 -6.38 6.89
CA ARG A 61 -6.93 -7.66 7.31
C ARG A 61 -7.69 -7.54 8.63
N SER A 62 -7.05 -7.01 9.67
CA SER A 62 -7.67 -6.91 10.99
C SER A 62 -8.96 -6.12 10.93
N ALA A 63 -8.99 -5.00 10.20
CA ALA A 63 -10.15 -4.14 10.09
C ALA A 63 -11.31 -4.82 9.35
N LEU A 64 -11.01 -5.51 8.24
CA LEU A 64 -12.04 -6.19 7.44
C LEU A 64 -12.57 -7.46 8.12
N SER A 65 -11.70 -8.26 8.74
CA SER A 65 -12.14 -9.45 9.50
C SER A 65 -13.00 -9.07 10.71
N GLU A 66 -12.66 -7.98 11.43
CA GLU A 66 -13.49 -7.45 12.52
C GLU A 66 -14.87 -7.01 12.00
N TYR A 67 -14.92 -6.33 10.85
CA TYR A 67 -16.18 -5.94 10.23
C TYR A 67 -17.05 -7.15 9.85
N LEU A 68 -16.44 -8.17 9.24
CA LEU A 68 -17.13 -9.38 8.78
C LEU A 68 -17.58 -10.31 9.93
N GLY A 69 -17.13 -10.05 11.17
CA GLY A 69 -17.47 -10.86 12.33
C GLY A 69 -16.74 -12.20 12.35
N ASP A 70 -15.53 -12.25 11.79
CA ASP A 70 -14.74 -13.46 11.70
C ASP A 70 -14.13 -13.79 13.05
N ASP A 71 -14.50 -14.93 13.63
CA ASP A 71 -13.71 -15.53 14.70
C ASP A 71 -12.36 -16.00 14.12
N ALA A 72 -11.29 -15.85 14.90
CA ALA A 72 -9.89 -16.08 14.51
C ALA A 72 -9.54 -17.52 14.04
N GLU A 73 -10.52 -18.42 13.91
CA GLU A 73 -10.38 -19.83 13.55
C GLU A 73 -10.55 -20.15 12.06
N SER A 74 -10.78 -19.16 11.20
CA SER A 74 -10.71 -19.41 9.75
C SER A 74 -9.27 -19.76 9.37
N ALA A 75 -9.04 -21.04 9.02
CA ALA A 75 -7.73 -21.64 8.77
C ALA A 75 -6.78 -20.67 8.05
N ALA A 76 -5.72 -20.25 8.75
CA ALA A 76 -4.71 -19.32 8.25
C ALA A 76 -4.21 -19.79 6.87
N PRO A 77 -4.50 -19.04 5.80
CA PRO A 77 -4.06 -19.45 4.47
C PRO A 77 -2.54 -19.54 4.37
N GLU A 78 -2.05 -20.40 3.48
CA GLU A 78 -0.63 -20.73 3.35
C GLU A 78 0.26 -19.54 2.97
N SER A 79 -0.34 -18.45 2.47
CA SER A 79 0.36 -17.20 2.14
C SER A 79 -0.52 -15.96 2.30
N ALA A 80 0.11 -14.82 2.62
CA ALA A 80 -0.56 -13.54 2.83
C ALA A 80 -1.42 -13.08 1.63
N ASP A 81 -1.03 -13.44 0.41
CA ASP A 81 -1.77 -13.11 -0.82
C ASP A 81 -3.08 -13.87 -0.90
N LEU A 82 -3.07 -15.16 -0.52
CA LEU A 82 -4.27 -15.99 -0.47
C LEU A 82 -5.21 -15.52 0.65
N GLU A 83 -4.68 -15.10 1.80
CA GLU A 83 -5.51 -14.49 2.87
C GLU A 83 -6.19 -13.21 2.41
N SER A 84 -5.47 -12.34 1.71
CA SER A 84 -6.01 -11.07 1.22
C SER A 84 -7.08 -11.28 0.16
N ALA A 85 -6.89 -12.27 -0.73
CA ALA A 85 -7.88 -12.67 -1.72
C ALA A 85 -9.15 -13.25 -1.08
N ASP A 86 -9.00 -14.02 0.00
CA ASP A 86 -10.13 -14.59 0.75
C ASP A 86 -10.98 -13.51 1.43
N VAL A 87 -10.35 -12.59 2.17
CA VAL A 87 -11.04 -11.49 2.86
C VAL A 87 -11.80 -10.61 1.86
N ASN A 88 -11.18 -10.26 0.73
CA ASN A 88 -11.85 -9.49 -0.32
C ASN A 88 -13.05 -10.21 -0.93
N LYS A 89 -12.93 -11.52 -1.17
CA LYS A 89 -14.03 -12.33 -1.71
C LYS A 89 -15.23 -12.33 -0.76
N ARG A 90 -14.98 -12.48 0.54
CA ARG A 90 -16.02 -12.48 1.58
C ARG A 90 -16.70 -11.13 1.72
N LEU A 91 -15.92 -10.04 1.67
CA LEU A 91 -16.48 -8.69 1.62
C LEU A 91 -17.39 -8.50 0.40
N LEU A 92 -16.98 -8.97 -0.78
CA LEU A 92 -17.82 -8.90 -1.98
C LEU A 92 -19.12 -9.70 -1.83
N ASP A 93 -19.06 -10.89 -1.24
CA ASP A 93 -20.26 -11.71 -1.01
C ASP A 93 -21.21 -11.04 0.00
N HIS A 94 -20.68 -10.39 1.04
CA HIS A 94 -21.45 -9.62 2.01
C HIS A 94 -22.07 -8.33 1.41
N ILE A 95 -21.35 -7.63 0.52
CA ILE A 95 -21.91 -6.50 -0.24
C ILE A 95 -23.04 -6.97 -1.16
N ARG A 96 -22.85 -8.11 -1.86
CA ARG A 96 -23.83 -8.66 -2.80
C ARG A 96 -25.10 -9.17 -2.13
N SER A 97 -25.02 -9.67 -0.90
CA SER A 97 -26.21 -10.13 -0.17
C SER A 97 -27.13 -9.00 0.27
N GLY A 98 -26.65 -7.74 0.23
CA GLY A 98 -27.41 -6.56 0.68
C GLY A 98 -27.45 -6.40 2.21
N ASP A 99 -26.69 -7.23 2.94
CA ASP A 99 -26.62 -7.24 4.41
C ASP A 99 -25.85 -6.02 4.99
N ILE A 100 -25.27 -5.19 4.12
CA ILE A 100 -24.54 -3.98 4.49
C ILE A 100 -25.43 -2.83 4.97
N ALA A 101 -26.74 -2.87 4.73
CA ALA A 101 -27.63 -1.71 4.86
C ALA A 101 -27.74 -1.14 6.30
N LEU A 102 -27.37 -1.92 7.32
CA LEU A 102 -27.38 -1.48 8.73
C LEU A 102 -26.00 -1.02 9.23
N ARG A 103 -24.93 -1.23 8.45
CA ARG A 103 -23.53 -1.00 8.83
C ARG A 103 -22.71 -0.31 7.72
N GLU A 104 -23.39 0.34 6.78
CA GLU A 104 -22.76 0.99 5.63
C GLU A 104 -21.77 2.08 6.06
N ASP A 105 -22.16 2.91 7.04
CA ASP A 105 -21.29 3.96 7.59
C ASP A 105 -20.03 3.38 8.24
N ASP A 106 -20.15 2.25 8.96
CA ASP A 106 -19.01 1.55 9.56
C ASP A 106 -18.06 1.02 8.47
N LEU A 107 -18.60 0.43 7.41
CA LEU A 107 -17.81 -0.08 6.29
C LEU A 107 -17.07 1.05 5.57
N LEU A 108 -17.75 2.17 5.30
CA LEU A 108 -17.15 3.34 4.67
C LEU A 108 -16.00 3.90 5.52
N ALA A 109 -16.19 4.03 6.84
CA ALA A 109 -15.14 4.49 7.75
C ALA A 109 -13.91 3.56 7.74
N ILE A 110 -14.13 2.24 7.69
CA ILE A 110 -13.05 1.25 7.60
C ILE A 110 -12.29 1.36 6.27
N LEU A 111 -13.02 1.44 5.15
CA LEU A 111 -12.42 1.57 3.82
C LEU A 111 -11.68 2.89 3.66
N GLU A 112 -12.19 3.98 4.25
CA GLU A 112 -11.47 5.26 4.32
C GLU A 112 -10.15 5.09 5.07
N ARG A 113 -10.18 4.53 6.28
CA ARG A 113 -8.96 4.28 7.09
C ARG A 113 -7.91 3.46 6.34
N ILE A 114 -8.35 2.38 5.67
CA ILE A 114 -7.47 1.54 4.84
C ILE A 114 -6.90 2.35 3.69
N THR A 115 -7.73 3.13 2.99
CA THR A 115 -7.31 3.96 1.85
C THR A 115 -6.27 4.99 2.27
N VAL A 116 -6.47 5.65 3.41
CA VAL A 116 -5.50 6.61 3.97
C VAL A 116 -4.17 5.93 4.29
N ALA A 117 -4.21 4.76 4.94
CA ALA A 117 -3.00 4.00 5.22
C ALA A 117 -2.27 3.59 3.92
N LYS A 118 -2.99 3.20 2.87
CA LYS A 118 -2.43 2.87 1.56
C LYS A 118 -1.79 4.09 0.87
N MET A 119 -2.38 5.27 1.02
CA MET A 119 -1.83 6.51 0.46
C MET A 119 -0.45 6.87 1.02
N ALA A 120 -0.12 6.46 2.25
CA ALA A 120 1.24 6.59 2.78
C ALA A 120 2.28 5.88 1.89
N ILE A 121 1.90 4.78 1.24
CA ILE A 121 2.75 3.99 0.34
C ILE A 121 2.69 4.56 -1.08
N ASP A 122 1.49 4.74 -1.64
CA ASP A 122 1.33 5.09 -3.05
C ASP A 122 1.71 6.55 -3.32
N ASN A 123 1.25 7.48 -2.48
CA ASN A 123 1.44 8.91 -2.67
C ASN A 123 1.34 9.69 -1.33
N PRO A 124 2.41 9.74 -0.53
CA PRO A 124 2.41 10.38 0.79
C PRO A 124 2.24 11.91 0.74
N ARG A 125 2.23 12.51 -0.45
CA ARG A 125 2.00 13.96 -0.64
C ARG A 125 0.56 14.27 -1.03
N TYR A 126 -0.31 13.26 -1.10
CA TYR A 126 -1.69 13.44 -1.51
C TYR A 126 -2.45 14.23 -0.43
N ALA A 127 -3.23 15.23 -0.86
CA ALA A 127 -3.85 16.19 0.05
C ALA A 127 -4.79 15.56 1.09
N SER A 128 -5.51 14.49 0.73
CA SER A 128 -6.37 13.76 1.67
C SER A 128 -5.58 12.99 2.73
N TYR A 129 -4.40 12.47 2.38
CA TYR A 129 -3.52 11.80 3.35
C TYR A 129 -2.94 12.80 4.35
N LEU A 130 -2.48 13.96 3.87
CA LEU A 130 -1.91 14.99 4.74
C LEU A 130 -2.91 15.49 5.79
N LYS A 131 -4.18 15.71 5.41
CA LYS A 131 -5.24 16.12 6.35
C LYS A 131 -5.45 15.12 7.49
N HIS A 132 -5.40 13.83 7.19
CA HIS A 132 -5.62 12.75 8.16
C HIS A 132 -4.39 12.42 9.03
N VAL A 133 -3.20 12.89 8.66
CA VAL A 133 -1.99 12.80 9.50
C VAL A 133 -1.90 13.96 10.48
N ASP A 134 -2.52 15.10 10.16
CA ASP A 134 -2.50 16.33 10.95
C ASP A 134 -3.66 16.43 11.99
N ASP A 135 -4.63 15.50 11.95
CA ASP A 135 -5.77 15.38 12.88
C ASP A 135 -5.49 14.38 14.03
#